data_AF-G7UNI0-F1
#
_entry.id   AF-G7UNI0-F1
#
_cell.length_a   1.000
_cell.length_b   1.000
_cell.length_c   1.000
_cell.angle_alpha   90.00
_cell.angle_beta   90.00
_cell.angle_gamma   90.00
#
_symmetry.space_group_name_H-M   'P 1'
#
loop_
_entity.id
_entity.type
_entity.pdbx_description
1 polymer ?
#
loop_
_entity_poly.entity_id
_entity_poly.type
_entity_poly.pdbx_seq_one_letter_code
_entity_poly.pdbx_strand_id
1 'polypeptide(L)'
;MATSDMPKLNAALNLGLDAGLTVSEAKEILVQLYAYAGFPRSLNALGELLKVVEARKVRGIEDAPGREPGREIPTGEALIAVGTANQTKISGGPVKNAVTDFAPVINQFLQAHLFGDIFERDNLDWQSRELATVGALAATPGVEAQLRSHMGASLRVGLSAAQLRQVVRILAEHADPQAGERASEALTQALAAAAEH
;
A
#
# COMPACT_ATOMS: atom_id res chain seq x y z
N MET A 1 4.32 -1.06 10.83
CA MET A 1 4.02 0.37 10.57
C MET A 1 2.61 0.76 11.01
N ALA A 2 1.56 0.16 10.43
CA ALA A 2 0.17 0.59 10.68
C ALA A 2 -0.25 0.54 12.15
N THR A 3 0.29 -0.35 12.97
CA THR A 3 -0.01 -0.48 14.41
C THR A 3 1.00 0.24 15.33
N SER A 4 1.99 0.93 14.77
CA SER A 4 3.13 1.51 15.51
C SER A 4 3.97 0.52 16.33
N ASP A 5 3.84 -0.79 16.07
CA ASP A 5 4.68 -1.83 16.69
C ASP A 5 6.06 -1.87 16.01
N MET A 6 7.04 -1.19 16.61
CA MET A 6 8.41 -1.09 16.06
C MET A 6 9.19 -2.41 16.13
N PRO A 7 9.15 -3.20 17.23
CA PRO A 7 9.78 -4.52 17.24
C PRO A 7 9.26 -5.45 16.15
N LYS A 8 7.93 -5.54 15.94
CA LYS A 8 7.38 -6.34 14.82
C LYS A 8 7.78 -5.78 13.47
N LEU A 9 7.81 -4.45 13.31
CA LEU A 9 8.27 -3.83 12.06
C LEU A 9 9.75 -4.17 11.77
N ASN A 10 10.63 -4.09 12.77
CA ASN A 10 12.04 -4.46 12.62
C ASN A 10 12.21 -5.91 12.15
N ALA A 11 11.48 -6.84 12.78
CA ALA A 11 11.49 -8.24 12.38
C ALA A 11 10.97 -8.45 10.96
N ALA A 12 9.86 -7.80 10.60
CA ALA A 12 9.27 -7.88 9.27
C ALA A 12 10.17 -7.29 8.18
N LEU A 13 10.88 -6.19 8.46
CA LEU A 13 11.84 -5.60 7.53
C LEU A 13 13.04 -6.52 7.28
N ASN A 14 13.60 -7.13 8.33
CA ASN A 14 14.66 -8.13 8.16
C ASN A 14 14.19 -9.32 7.33
N LEU A 15 13.00 -9.86 7.63
CA LEU A 15 12.44 -10.98 6.87
C LEU A 15 12.21 -10.61 5.40
N GLY A 16 11.71 -9.40 5.13
CA GLY A 16 11.50 -8.91 3.77
C GLY A 16 12.81 -8.82 3.00
N LEU A 17 13.84 -8.20 3.59
CA LEU A 17 15.16 -8.08 2.97
C LEU A 17 15.81 -9.45 2.73
N ASP A 18 15.69 -10.38 3.68
CA ASP A 18 16.17 -11.76 3.53
C ASP A 18 15.42 -12.52 2.41
N ALA A 19 14.13 -12.20 2.20
CA ALA A 19 13.30 -12.75 1.14
C ALA A 19 13.50 -12.07 -0.23
N GLY A 20 14.38 -11.08 -0.32
CA GLY A 20 14.74 -10.39 -1.57
C GLY A 20 14.01 -9.07 -1.83
N LEU A 21 13.25 -8.54 -0.86
CA LEU A 21 12.77 -7.15 -0.94
C LEU A 21 13.97 -6.22 -1.01
N THR A 22 13.99 -5.32 -1.98
CA THR A 22 15.07 -4.34 -2.11
C THR A 22 14.86 -3.15 -1.16
N VAL A 23 15.94 -2.43 -0.88
CA VAL A 23 15.88 -1.22 -0.06
C VAL A 23 14.98 -0.15 -0.70
N SER A 24 15.00 0.01 -2.03
CA SER A 24 14.12 0.94 -2.74
C SER A 24 12.65 0.56 -2.63
N GLU A 25 12.30 -0.72 -2.74
CA GLU A 25 10.91 -1.18 -2.62
C GLU A 25 10.38 -1.00 -1.18
N ALA A 26 11.21 -1.30 -0.17
CA ALA A 26 10.87 -1.04 1.22
C ALA A 26 10.62 0.46 1.47
N LYS A 27 11.45 1.35 0.92
CA LYS A 27 11.22 2.80 0.97
C LYS A 27 9.89 3.19 0.33
N GLU A 28 9.59 2.71 -0.88
CA GLU A 28 8.34 3.02 -1.58
C GLU A 28 7.11 2.58 -0.78
N ILE A 29 7.14 1.38 -0.21
CA ILE A 29 6.06 0.87 0.67
C ILE A 29 5.88 1.82 1.87
N LEU A 30 6.96 2.14 2.57
CA LEU A 30 6.87 2.95 3.79
C LEU A 30 6.48 4.41 3.51
N VAL A 31 6.94 4.97 2.38
CA VAL A 31 6.53 6.29 1.89
C VAL A 31 5.04 6.29 1.57
N GLN A 32 4.55 5.41 0.69
CA GLN A 32 3.13 5.45 0.29
C GLN A 32 2.18 5.27 1.49
N LEU A 33 2.58 4.47 2.48
CA LEU A 33 1.72 4.13 3.60
C LEU A 33 1.44 5.33 4.52
N TYR A 34 2.08 6.49 4.34
CA TYR A 34 1.63 7.70 5.03
C TYR A 34 0.18 8.05 4.68
N ALA A 35 -0.27 7.78 3.45
CA ALA A 35 -1.63 8.11 3.00
C ALA A 35 -2.70 7.26 3.71
N TYR A 36 -2.29 6.13 4.30
CA TYR A 36 -3.18 5.15 4.93
C TYR A 36 -3.00 5.09 6.45
N ALA A 37 -1.78 5.26 6.95
CA ALA A 37 -1.44 5.14 8.38
C ALA A 37 -0.99 6.48 9.02
N GLY A 38 -0.88 7.54 8.23
CA GLY A 38 -0.49 8.88 8.67
C GLY A 38 1.01 9.16 8.57
N PHE A 39 1.33 10.44 8.36
CA PHE A 39 2.69 10.95 8.16
C PHE A 39 3.69 10.56 9.29
N PRO A 40 3.34 10.70 10.59
CA PRO A 40 4.29 10.34 11.65
C PRO A 40 4.65 8.85 11.68
N ARG A 41 3.70 7.96 11.36
CA ARG A 41 3.96 6.51 11.35
C ARG A 41 4.89 6.12 10.19
N SER A 42 4.77 6.81 9.04
CA SER A 42 5.66 6.61 7.90
C SER A 42 7.08 7.05 8.21
N LEU A 43 7.27 8.23 8.80
CA LEU A 43 8.59 8.71 9.21
C LEU A 43 9.27 7.78 10.21
N ASN A 44 8.54 7.33 11.24
CA ASN A 44 9.08 6.38 12.22
C ASN A 44 9.49 5.07 11.56
N ALA A 45 8.68 4.57 10.62
CA ALA A 45 8.98 3.33 9.91
C ALA A 45 10.21 3.47 8.98
N LEU A 46 10.36 4.59 8.29
CA LEU A 46 11.55 4.90 7.48
C LEU A 46 12.80 4.99 8.34
N GLY A 47 12.70 5.60 9.53
CA GLY A 47 13.78 5.61 10.53
C GLY A 47 14.14 4.20 11.00
N GLU A 48 13.15 3.31 11.14
CA GLU A 48 13.40 1.91 11.50
C GLU A 48 14.08 1.13 10.36
N LEU A 49 13.66 1.35 9.10
CA LEU A 49 14.33 0.78 7.93
C LEU A 49 15.80 1.22 7.85
N LEU A 50 16.09 2.50 8.10
CA LEU A 50 17.47 2.99 8.14
C LEU A 50 18.32 2.21 9.15
N LYS A 51 17.82 2.05 10.39
CA LYS A 51 18.52 1.27 11.43
C LYS A 51 18.73 -0.18 11.02
N VAL A 52 17.73 -0.81 10.42
CA VAL A 52 17.82 -2.21 9.97
C VAL A 52 18.93 -2.37 8.93
N VAL A 53 18.93 -1.53 7.89
CA VAL A 53 19.95 -1.58 6.82
C VAL A 53 21.35 -1.29 7.38
N GLU A 54 21.49 -0.30 8.27
CA GLU A 54 22.77 0.01 8.93
C GLU A 54 23.28 -1.17 9.79
N ALA A 55 22.41 -1.78 10.59
CA ALA A 55 22.76 -2.93 11.42
C ALA A 55 23.15 -4.16 10.58
N ARG A 56 22.45 -4.40 9.45
CA ARG A 56 22.76 -5.47 8.50
C ARG A 56 24.12 -5.23 7.84
N LYS A 57 24.42 -3.99 7.45
CA LYS A 57 25.74 -3.59 6.90
C LYS A 57 26.88 -3.82 7.89
N VAL A 58 26.70 -3.49 9.18
CA VAL A 58 27.70 -3.76 10.24
C VAL A 58 27.98 -5.26 10.38
N ARG A 59 26.98 -6.11 10.12
CA ARG A 59 27.11 -7.58 10.12
C ARG A 59 27.71 -8.14 8.83
N GLY A 60 28.09 -7.30 7.86
CA GLY A 60 28.61 -7.72 6.56
C GLY A 60 27.53 -8.22 5.59
N ILE A 61 26.26 -7.92 5.85
CA ILE A 61 25.15 -8.22 4.93
C ILE A 61 24.93 -6.99 4.05
N GLU A 62 25.05 -7.16 2.74
CA GLU A 62 24.77 -6.12 1.75
C GLU A 62 23.40 -6.36 1.13
N ASP A 63 22.43 -5.53 1.49
CA ASP A 63 21.07 -5.59 0.95
C ASP A 63 21.03 -5.04 -0.48
N ALA A 64 20.20 -5.66 -1.33
CA ALA A 64 20.02 -5.18 -2.70
C ALA A 64 19.45 -3.75 -2.70
N PRO A 65 20.12 -2.77 -3.34
CA PRO A 65 19.68 -1.38 -3.31
C PRO A 65 18.34 -1.18 -4.05
N GLY A 66 18.07 -2.01 -5.06
CA GLY A 66 16.92 -1.90 -5.95
C GLY A 66 17.08 -0.78 -6.97
N ARG A 67 15.97 -0.20 -7.44
CA ARG A 67 15.97 0.90 -8.42
C ARG A 67 15.23 2.12 -7.89
N GLU A 68 15.78 3.29 -8.16
CA GLU A 68 15.04 4.54 -8.01
C GLU A 68 14.03 4.69 -9.17
N PRO A 69 12.96 5.51 -9.02
CA PRO A 69 12.02 5.73 -10.11
C PRO A 69 12.73 6.28 -11.34
N GLY A 70 12.45 5.69 -12.49
CA GLY A 70 13.05 6.06 -13.77
C GLY A 70 12.18 7.02 -14.59
N ARG A 71 10.88 7.08 -14.29
CA ARG A 71 9.93 7.96 -14.98
C ARG A 71 9.95 9.36 -14.37
N GLU A 72 10.01 10.38 -15.22
CA GLU A 72 9.76 11.77 -14.80
C GLU A 72 8.28 11.94 -14.46
N ILE A 73 8.01 12.38 -13.23
CA ILE A 73 6.65 12.61 -12.76
C ILE A 73 6.16 13.96 -13.32
N PRO A 74 5.01 14.00 -14.02
CA PRO A 74 4.45 15.25 -14.51
C PRO A 74 4.17 16.26 -13.39
N THR A 75 3.95 17.52 -13.74
CA THR A 75 3.59 18.57 -12.76
C THR A 75 2.33 19.32 -13.20
N GLY A 76 1.76 20.12 -12.29
CA GLY A 76 0.59 20.96 -12.58
C GLY A 76 -0.64 20.16 -13.06
N GLU A 77 -1.29 20.64 -14.12
CA GLU A 77 -2.49 20.00 -14.67
C GLU A 77 -2.22 18.60 -15.23
N ALA A 78 -1.02 18.37 -15.79
CA ALA A 78 -0.65 17.06 -16.32
C ALA A 78 -0.55 16.00 -15.21
N LEU A 79 -0.05 16.38 -14.03
CA LEU A 79 -0.02 15.52 -12.85
C LEU A 79 -1.43 15.09 -12.45
N ILE A 80 -2.36 16.05 -12.39
CA ILE A 80 -3.75 15.79 -12.03
C ILE A 80 -4.40 14.86 -13.06
N ALA A 81 -4.17 15.10 -14.35
CA ALA A 81 -4.73 14.26 -15.42
C ALA A 81 -4.26 12.80 -15.33
N VAL A 82 -2.96 12.57 -15.14
CA VAL A 82 -2.41 11.22 -14.95
C VAL A 82 -2.94 10.59 -13.66
N GLY A 83 -3.00 11.35 -12.58
CA GLY A 83 -3.55 10.90 -11.31
C GLY A 83 -5.02 10.51 -11.38
N THR A 84 -5.86 11.28 -12.06
CA THR A 84 -7.27 10.94 -12.31
C THR A 84 -7.39 9.66 -13.15
N ALA A 85 -6.52 9.48 -14.15
CA ALA A 85 -6.52 8.26 -14.97
C ALA A 85 -6.11 7.03 -14.14
N ASN A 86 -5.03 7.13 -13.36
CA ASN A 86 -4.56 6.08 -12.45
C ASN A 86 -5.62 5.72 -11.41
N GLN A 87 -6.20 6.73 -10.73
CA GLN A 87 -7.29 6.57 -9.78
C GLN A 87 -8.47 5.82 -10.42
N THR A 88 -8.92 6.27 -11.59
CA THR A 88 -10.08 5.68 -12.28
C THR A 88 -9.83 4.22 -12.63
N LYS A 89 -8.63 3.90 -13.14
CA LYS A 89 -8.25 2.53 -13.49
C LYS A 89 -8.20 1.61 -12.26
N ILE A 90 -7.56 2.07 -11.18
CA ILE A 90 -7.39 1.28 -9.95
C ILE A 90 -8.71 1.14 -9.19
N SER A 91 -9.53 2.19 -9.13
CA SER A 91 -10.84 2.19 -8.48
C SER A 91 -11.95 1.50 -9.30
N GLY A 92 -11.73 1.23 -10.59
CA GLY A 92 -12.72 0.61 -11.47
C GLY A 92 -13.78 1.58 -11.99
N GLY A 93 -13.54 2.89 -11.87
CA GLY A 93 -14.44 3.96 -12.25
C GLY A 93 -14.05 5.28 -11.61
N PRO A 94 -14.63 6.41 -12.05
CA PRO A 94 -14.37 7.72 -11.44
C PRO A 94 -14.74 7.71 -9.95
N VAL A 95 -13.83 8.19 -9.10
CA VAL A 95 -14.11 8.34 -7.67
C VAL A 95 -14.93 9.61 -7.47
N LYS A 96 -16.23 9.44 -7.27
CA LYS A 96 -17.17 10.50 -6.91
C LYS A 96 -18.18 9.99 -5.89
N ASN A 97 -18.27 10.65 -4.75
CA ASN A 97 -19.22 10.36 -3.68
C ASN A 97 -19.54 11.63 -2.86
N ALA A 98 -20.46 11.51 -1.90
CA ALA A 98 -20.88 12.63 -1.05
C ALA A 98 -19.72 13.28 -0.27
N VAL A 99 -18.67 12.52 0.09
CA VAL A 99 -17.49 13.06 0.79
C VAL A 99 -16.64 13.90 -0.16
N THR A 100 -16.39 13.41 -1.39
CA THR A 100 -15.65 14.18 -2.40
C THR A 100 -16.44 15.39 -2.91
N ASP A 101 -17.77 15.33 -2.89
CA ASP A 101 -18.62 16.48 -3.23
C ASP A 101 -18.64 17.52 -2.10
N PHE A 102 -18.64 17.07 -0.84
CA PHE A 102 -18.57 17.95 0.34
C PHE A 102 -17.21 18.62 0.51
N ALA A 103 -16.12 17.89 0.29
CA ALA A 103 -14.76 18.39 0.41
C ALA A 103 -13.93 18.05 -0.85
N PRO A 104 -14.14 18.75 -1.99
CA PRO A 104 -13.47 18.45 -3.27
C PRO A 104 -11.95 18.37 -3.20
N VAL A 105 -11.35 19.13 -2.29
CA VAL A 105 -9.90 19.14 -2.05
C VAL A 105 -9.36 17.76 -1.67
N ILE A 106 -10.14 16.89 -1.02
CA ILE A 106 -9.67 15.54 -0.69
C ILE A 106 -9.43 14.72 -1.95
N ASN A 107 -10.30 14.86 -2.95
CA ASN A 107 -10.13 14.15 -4.22
C ASN A 107 -8.98 14.76 -5.03
N GLN A 108 -8.78 16.07 -4.95
CA GLN A 108 -7.61 16.71 -5.56
C GLN A 108 -6.30 16.19 -4.96
N PHE A 109 -6.21 16.01 -3.64
CA PHE A 109 -5.01 15.43 -3.01
C PHE A 109 -4.80 13.97 -3.39
N LEU A 110 -5.88 13.18 -3.47
CA LEU A 110 -5.79 11.81 -3.98
C LEU A 110 -5.30 11.81 -5.43
N GLN A 111 -5.88 12.61 -6.31
CA GLN A 111 -5.52 12.65 -7.72
C GLN A 111 -4.10 13.17 -7.93
N ALA A 112 -3.77 14.36 -7.42
CA ALA A 112 -2.45 14.94 -7.63
C ALA A 112 -1.35 14.14 -6.92
N HIS A 113 -1.46 13.96 -5.60
CA HIS A 113 -0.34 13.48 -4.80
C HIS A 113 -0.31 11.95 -4.65
N LEU A 114 -1.46 11.31 -4.39
CA LEU A 114 -1.44 9.85 -4.25
C LEU A 114 -1.34 9.16 -5.61
N PHE A 115 -2.27 9.41 -6.51
CA PHE A 115 -2.36 8.68 -7.77
C PHE A 115 -1.46 9.23 -8.89
N GLY A 116 -1.23 10.55 -8.91
CA GLY A 116 -0.43 11.23 -9.93
C GLY A 116 1.06 11.24 -9.63
N ASP A 117 1.45 11.22 -8.36
CA ASP A 117 2.85 11.25 -7.93
C ASP A 117 3.27 9.87 -7.40
N ILE A 118 2.71 9.39 -6.29
CA ILE A 118 3.15 8.14 -5.66
C ILE A 118 2.89 6.90 -6.55
N PHE A 119 1.68 6.72 -7.06
CA PHE A 119 1.35 5.55 -7.90
C PHE A 119 1.90 5.64 -9.33
N GLU A 120 2.36 6.82 -9.74
CA GLU A 120 3.00 7.03 -11.04
C GLU A 120 4.50 6.65 -11.03
N ARG A 121 5.11 6.55 -9.84
CA ARG A 121 6.49 6.05 -9.66
C ARG A 121 6.57 4.57 -10.02
N ASP A 122 7.48 4.25 -10.93
CA ASP A 122 7.55 2.95 -11.60
C ASP A 122 8.44 1.91 -10.89
N ASN A 123 9.15 2.31 -9.83
CA ASN A 123 10.06 1.45 -9.07
C ASN A 123 9.37 0.47 -8.10
N LEU A 124 8.04 0.52 -7.96
CA LEU A 124 7.23 -0.48 -7.28
C LEU A 124 5.91 -0.67 -8.02
N ASP A 125 5.57 -1.91 -8.38
CA ASP A 125 4.36 -2.20 -9.15
C ASP A 125 3.07 -2.00 -8.34
N TRP A 126 1.96 -1.85 -9.05
CA TRP A 126 0.66 -1.59 -8.43
C TRP A 126 0.17 -2.77 -7.58
N GLN A 127 0.48 -4.01 -7.97
CA GLN A 127 0.15 -5.17 -7.15
C GLN A 127 0.80 -5.10 -5.77
N SER A 128 2.10 -4.79 -5.71
CA SER A 128 2.85 -4.68 -4.46
C SER A 128 2.40 -3.49 -3.63
N ARG A 129 2.08 -2.36 -4.29
CA ARG A 129 1.48 -1.19 -3.63
C ARG A 129 0.15 -1.56 -2.97
N GLU A 130 -0.73 -2.26 -3.68
CA GLU A 130 -2.02 -2.69 -3.15
C GLU A 130 -1.89 -3.73 -2.04
N LEU A 131 -0.94 -4.68 -2.12
CA LEU A 131 -0.67 -5.63 -1.04
C LEU A 131 -0.27 -4.93 0.26
N ALA A 132 0.62 -3.93 0.17
CA ALA A 132 1.01 -3.13 1.32
C ALA A 132 -0.17 -2.34 1.90
N THR A 133 -1.01 -1.74 1.04
CA THR A 133 -2.21 -1.00 1.44
C THR A 133 -3.23 -1.91 2.13
N VAL A 134 -3.52 -3.09 1.57
CA VAL A 134 -4.40 -4.10 2.16
C VAL A 134 -3.90 -4.50 3.55
N GLY A 135 -2.60 -4.76 3.70
CA GLY A 135 -2.02 -5.10 5.00
C GLY A 135 -2.17 -3.98 6.03
N ALA A 136 -1.96 -2.73 5.63
CA ALA A 136 -2.10 -1.57 6.51
C ALA A 136 -3.57 -1.33 6.93
N LEU A 137 -4.51 -1.42 5.99
CA LEU A 137 -5.93 -1.23 6.25
C LEU A 137 -6.51 -2.37 7.09
N ALA A 138 -6.11 -3.63 6.84
CA ALA A 138 -6.51 -4.77 7.65
C ALA A 138 -6.08 -4.64 9.12
N ALA A 139 -4.91 -4.06 9.36
CA ALA A 139 -4.38 -3.79 10.69
C ALA A 139 -5.01 -2.56 11.38
N THR A 140 -5.92 -1.83 10.71
CA THR A 140 -6.52 -0.60 11.22
C THR A 140 -8.04 -0.78 11.37
N PRO A 141 -8.58 -0.93 12.59
CA PRO A 141 -10.04 -1.02 12.77
C PRO A 141 -10.76 0.26 12.36
N GLY A 142 -11.97 0.15 11.79
CA GLY A 142 -12.82 1.28 11.42
C GLY A 142 -12.65 1.81 10.00
N VAL A 143 -11.83 1.16 9.17
CA VAL A 143 -11.63 1.49 7.74
C VAL A 143 -12.00 0.32 6.81
N GLU A 144 -12.95 -0.52 7.23
CA GLU A 144 -13.36 -1.73 6.52
C GLU A 144 -13.91 -1.44 5.11
N ALA A 145 -14.57 -0.29 4.92
CA ALA A 145 -15.04 0.15 3.62
C ALA A 145 -13.87 0.41 2.64
N GLN A 146 -12.78 1.01 3.13
CA GLN A 146 -11.56 1.24 2.36
C GLN A 146 -10.85 -0.10 2.09
N LEU A 147 -10.75 -0.98 3.09
CA LEU A 147 -10.17 -2.31 2.90
C LEU A 147 -10.89 -3.11 1.81
N ARG A 148 -12.22 -3.11 1.81
CA ARG A 148 -13.02 -3.72 0.73
C ARG A 148 -12.74 -3.09 -0.63
N SER A 149 -12.69 -1.75 -0.70
CA SER A 149 -12.36 -1.05 -1.94
C SER A 149 -10.99 -1.47 -2.48
N HIS A 150 -10.00 -1.61 -1.59
CA HIS A 150 -8.65 -2.05 -1.95
C HIS A 150 -8.53 -3.54 -2.30
N MET A 151 -9.41 -4.41 -1.77
CA MET A 151 -9.54 -5.78 -2.28
C MET A 151 -10.03 -5.80 -3.73
N GLY A 152 -11.02 -4.96 -4.06
CA GLY A 152 -11.46 -4.78 -5.45
C GLY A 152 -10.37 -4.19 -6.35
N ALA A 153 -9.62 -3.20 -5.85
CA ALA A 153 -8.51 -2.58 -6.58
C ALA A 153 -7.39 -3.58 -6.84
N SER A 154 -7.03 -4.40 -5.83
CA SER A 154 -6.07 -5.50 -5.94
C SER A 154 -6.41 -6.45 -7.08
N LEU A 155 -7.67 -6.86 -7.19
CA LEU A 155 -8.16 -7.72 -8.28
C LEU A 155 -7.98 -7.03 -9.65
N ARG A 156 -8.32 -5.74 -9.75
CA ARG A 156 -8.20 -4.96 -10.99
C ARG A 156 -6.77 -4.72 -11.44
N VAL A 157 -5.82 -4.59 -10.51
CA VAL A 157 -4.40 -4.47 -10.83
C VAL A 157 -3.72 -5.82 -11.09
N GLY A 158 -4.47 -6.93 -11.05
CA GLY A 158 -4.03 -8.24 -11.52
C GLY A 158 -3.68 -9.25 -10.43
N LEU A 159 -3.97 -8.97 -9.15
CA LEU A 159 -3.89 -10.01 -8.11
C LEU A 159 -5.06 -10.97 -8.24
N SER A 160 -4.80 -12.27 -8.13
CA SER A 160 -5.84 -13.29 -8.13
C SER A 160 -6.51 -13.41 -6.75
N ALA A 161 -7.75 -13.90 -6.74
CA ALA A 161 -8.44 -14.27 -5.51
C ALA A 161 -7.63 -15.29 -4.66
N ALA A 162 -6.87 -16.17 -5.30
CA ALA A 162 -6.00 -17.13 -4.60
C ALA A 162 -4.84 -16.43 -3.88
N GLN A 163 -4.17 -15.46 -4.53
CA GLN A 163 -3.13 -14.65 -3.92
C GLN A 163 -3.69 -13.83 -2.75
N LEU A 164 -4.86 -13.21 -2.90
CA LEU A 164 -5.49 -12.45 -1.81
C LEU A 164 -5.91 -13.34 -0.63
N ARG A 165 -6.39 -14.57 -0.87
CA ARG A 165 -6.61 -15.55 0.22
C ARG A 165 -5.31 -15.92 0.93
N GLN A 166 -4.18 -15.99 0.21
CA GLN A 166 -2.88 -16.20 0.86
C GLN A 166 -2.48 -15.02 1.73
N VAL A 167 -2.72 -13.78 1.29
CA VAL A 167 -2.48 -12.57 2.10
C VAL A 167 -3.32 -12.61 3.37
N VAL A 168 -4.60 -12.96 3.29
CA VAL A 168 -5.49 -13.13 4.46
C VAL A 168 -4.89 -14.11 5.48
N ARG A 169 -4.40 -15.27 5.02
CA ARG A 169 -3.74 -16.26 5.90
C ARG A 169 -2.48 -15.69 6.55
N ILE A 170 -1.62 -15.04 5.79
CA ILE A 170 -0.39 -14.41 6.31
C ILE A 170 -0.74 -13.37 7.38
N LEU A 171 -1.78 -12.54 7.15
CA LEU A 171 -2.22 -11.54 8.12
C LEU A 171 -2.74 -12.18 9.42
N ALA A 172 -3.53 -13.25 9.31
CA ALA A 172 -4.04 -13.98 10.48
C ALA A 172 -2.91 -14.62 11.31
N GLU A 173 -1.90 -15.18 10.64
CA GLU A 173 -0.82 -15.93 11.27
C GLU A 173 0.30 -15.02 11.82
N HIS A 174 0.65 -13.94 11.11
CA HIS A 174 1.88 -13.18 11.37
C HIS A 174 1.63 -11.74 11.83
N ALA A 175 0.46 -11.15 11.58
CA ALA A 175 0.14 -9.79 12.02
C ALA A 175 -0.69 -9.81 13.31
N ASP A 176 -1.97 -10.16 13.17
CA ASP A 176 -2.96 -10.31 14.24
C ASP A 176 -4.22 -11.03 13.70
N PRO A 177 -4.87 -11.95 14.45
CA PRO A 177 -6.05 -12.68 13.99
C PRO A 177 -7.19 -11.79 13.49
N GLN A 178 -7.45 -10.65 14.15
CA GLN A 178 -8.55 -9.76 13.75
C GLN A 178 -8.26 -9.05 12.43
N ALA A 179 -6.98 -8.79 12.11
CA ALA A 179 -6.62 -8.26 10.80
C ALA A 179 -6.90 -9.29 9.70
N GLY A 180 -6.63 -10.57 9.96
CA GLY A 180 -7.02 -11.67 9.10
C GLY A 180 -8.54 -11.76 8.88
N GLU A 181 -9.33 -11.66 9.95
CA GLU A 181 -10.80 -11.66 9.87
C GLU A 181 -11.32 -10.50 9.02
N ARG A 182 -10.91 -9.26 9.30
CA ARG A 182 -11.30 -8.09 8.50
C ARG A 182 -10.92 -8.23 7.02
N ALA A 183 -9.72 -8.74 6.74
CA ALA A 183 -9.28 -8.98 5.36
C ALA A 183 -10.11 -10.09 4.68
N SER A 184 -10.46 -11.16 5.40
CA SER A 184 -11.29 -12.25 4.89
C SER A 184 -12.70 -11.76 4.53
N GLU A 185 -13.32 -10.97 5.41
CA GLU A 185 -14.64 -10.37 5.18
C GLU A 185 -14.61 -9.41 4.00
N ALA A 186 -13.62 -8.51 3.94
CA ALA A 186 -13.45 -7.57 2.86
C ALA A 186 -13.26 -8.26 1.49
N LEU A 187 -12.45 -9.33 1.45
CA LEU A 187 -12.24 -10.12 0.23
C LEU A 187 -13.53 -10.83 -0.20
N THR A 188 -14.27 -11.41 0.74
CA THR A 188 -15.55 -12.07 0.45
C THR A 188 -16.55 -11.10 -0.17
N GLN A 189 -16.69 -9.90 0.41
CA GLN A 189 -17.56 -8.85 -0.12
C GLN A 189 -17.10 -8.36 -1.50
N ALA A 190 -15.79 -8.19 -1.71
CA ALA A 190 -15.25 -7.75 -3.00
C ALA A 190 -15.47 -8.79 -4.11
N LEU A 191 -15.34 -10.09 -3.80
CA LEU A 191 -15.61 -11.17 -4.77
C LEU A 191 -17.10 -11.29 -5.11
N ALA A 192 -17.99 -11.09 -4.13
CA ALA A 192 -19.42 -11.07 -4.38
C ALA A 192 -19.81 -9.93 -5.33
N ALA A 193 -19.34 -8.71 -5.06
CA ALA A 193 -19.60 -7.55 -5.93
C ALA A 193 -19.04 -7.74 -7.36
N ALA A 194 -17.90 -8.42 -7.51
CA ALA A 194 -17.32 -8.70 -8.82
C ALA A 194 -18.11 -9.76 -9.63
N ALA A 195 -18.94 -10.58 -8.98
CA ALA A 195 -19.76 -11.59 -9.66
C ALA A 195 -21.10 -11.03 -10.16
N GLU A 196 -21.49 -9.83 -9.74
CA GLU A 196 -22.74 -9.16 -10.12
C GLU A 196 -22.60 -8.29 -11.38
N HIS A 197 -21.39 -8.19 -11.94
CA HIS A 197 -21.04 -7.38 -13.12
C HIS A 197 -20.46 -8.25 -14.24
#